data_AF-A0AB39ZDI0-F1
#
_entry.id   AF-A0AB39ZDI0-F1
#
_cell.length_a   1.000
_cell.length_b   1.000
_cell.length_c   1.000
_cell.angle_alpha   90.00
_cell.angle_beta   90.00
_cell.angle_gamma   90.00
#
_symmetry.space_group_name_H-M   'P 1'
#
loop_
_entity.id
_entity.type
_entity.pdbx_description
1 polymer ?
#
loop_
_entity_poly.entity_id
_entity_poly.type
_entity_poly.pdbx_seq_one_letter_code
_entity_poly.pdbx_strand_id
1 'polypeptide(L)'
;MQALRILIALLLSGVLGKDLQECEDLGKGSHLCREIESFEQLSRYVGENWRSVKVVNEHTGIESAEDGELPGLSRLLHLDLSETGGVTLGERGLRDFKDLQELNLTHCQLEEMQAQHFPNKSQLINVDVSFNDIQIITAKLMSGMTNLEYANFSNNLIAEIEPDAFKDLKKLVFLDLTTNEQENITLGENANLRYLSISNNNVRDFQFCRLRGLPKLEELHLHSNWLEILDMGVFYALPNLRVLNVSNNNLYEIKRNLFMASGEIAPLELLDYSSNNVKVLEDSVFCRLSKLRTLNLWLNQINRIHPRAFLGLSSLQSLQLQGNKIKILPEDVFANLTALERLDLSRNNIKKLGMGVFGKSILRNLTYLDLSNNFMAELHPLALSSLPFIKELRLRRNKLISLDLRMFAPLRKLQWLTIGENRLEEIETEILDTFERLTHLEINNNRLSFLPDLKSSESLRQLQHISLEGNPWQCLCLDEITSWLNVHQVAYARPSSAYFSGKKPLCVVTPMDKCSRVLQEVRAQGIVESYEKI
;
A
#
# COMPACT_ATOMS: atom_id res chain seq x y z
N MET A 1 41.24 10.32 -58.36
CA MET A 1 40.12 10.66 -59.27
C MET A 1 38.77 10.04 -58.90
N GLN A 2 38.70 8.85 -58.27
CA GLN A 2 37.43 8.25 -57.82
C GLN A 2 36.82 8.93 -56.57
N ALA A 3 37.64 9.38 -55.62
CA ALA A 3 37.16 10.11 -54.43
C ALA A 3 36.54 11.50 -54.77
N LEU A 4 37.02 12.15 -55.84
CA LEU A 4 36.49 13.45 -56.27
C LEU A 4 35.14 13.34 -56.99
N ARG A 5 34.82 12.18 -57.59
CA ARG A 5 33.52 11.92 -58.23
C ARG A 5 32.41 11.62 -57.22
N ILE A 6 32.74 10.99 -56.09
CA ILE A 6 31.79 10.74 -54.99
C ILE A 6 31.46 12.05 -54.25
N LEU A 7 32.46 12.92 -54.05
CA LEU A 7 32.25 14.21 -53.40
C LEU A 7 31.38 15.17 -54.24
N ILE A 8 31.53 15.15 -55.57
CA ILE A 8 30.71 15.97 -56.48
C ILE A 8 29.29 15.41 -56.62
N ALA A 9 29.11 14.07 -56.54
CA ALA A 9 27.77 13.46 -56.51
C ALA A 9 26.99 13.78 -55.22
N LEU A 10 27.70 13.94 -54.09
CA LEU A 10 27.11 14.37 -52.81
C LEU A 10 26.82 15.89 -52.74
N LEU A 11 27.54 16.71 -53.51
CA LEU A 11 27.31 18.16 -53.58
C LEU A 11 26.19 18.55 -54.55
N LEU A 12 25.82 17.68 -55.50
CA LEU A 12 24.74 17.90 -56.47
C LEU A 12 23.38 17.33 -56.04
N SER A 13 23.30 16.57 -54.94
CA SER A 13 22.04 15.97 -54.46
C SER A 13 21.28 16.81 -53.44
N GLY A 14 21.83 17.93 -52.95
CA GLY A 14 21.08 18.87 -52.11
C GLY A 14 20.57 18.32 -50.76
N VAL A 15 21.06 17.17 -50.29
CA VAL A 15 20.68 16.59 -49.00
C VAL A 15 21.78 16.89 -47.99
N LEU A 16 21.69 18.08 -47.37
CA LEU A 16 22.43 18.39 -46.15
C LEU A 16 21.80 17.60 -45.00
N GLY A 17 22.63 16.85 -44.29
CA GLY A 17 22.22 15.89 -43.26
C GLY A 17 21.40 16.49 -42.12
N LYS A 18 20.09 16.26 -42.21
CA LYS A 18 19.12 16.34 -41.11
C LYS A 18 18.28 15.07 -40.96
N ASP A 19 18.63 13.98 -41.65
CA ASP A 19 17.97 12.68 -41.46
C ASP A 19 18.60 11.94 -40.26
N LEU A 20 18.35 12.45 -39.06
CA LEU A 20 18.39 11.62 -37.86
C LEU A 20 17.13 10.74 -37.92
N GLN A 21 17.33 9.43 -37.86
CA GLN A 21 16.31 8.40 -38.02
C GLN A 21 15.15 8.65 -37.05
N GLU A 22 14.02 9.16 -37.55
CA GLU A 22 12.86 9.52 -36.73
C GLU A 22 12.21 8.31 -36.06
N CYS A 23 12.48 7.08 -36.53
CA CYS A 23 11.97 5.85 -35.91
C CYS A 23 13.06 4.76 -35.73
N GLU A 24 13.12 4.20 -34.53
CA GLU A 24 14.02 3.12 -34.08
C GLU A 24 13.26 1.78 -33.97
N ASP A 25 13.84 0.69 -34.47
CA ASP A 25 13.29 -0.67 -34.33
C ASP A 25 13.67 -1.26 -32.96
N LEU A 26 12.65 -1.62 -32.18
CA LEU A 26 12.78 -2.24 -30.85
C LEU A 26 12.70 -3.78 -30.92
N GLY A 27 12.52 -4.35 -32.11
CA GLY A 27 12.37 -5.76 -32.37
C GLY A 27 10.92 -6.23 -32.34
N LYS A 28 10.67 -7.41 -32.94
CA LYS A 28 9.34 -8.05 -33.04
C LYS A 28 8.26 -7.19 -33.72
N GLY A 29 8.66 -6.23 -34.55
CA GLY A 29 7.74 -5.32 -35.24
C GLY A 29 7.30 -4.11 -34.40
N SER A 30 7.92 -3.88 -33.24
CA SER A 30 7.71 -2.70 -32.39
C SER A 30 8.72 -1.61 -32.73
N HIS A 31 8.25 -0.36 -32.83
CA HIS A 31 9.08 0.77 -33.20
C HIS A 31 8.82 1.97 -32.28
N LEU A 32 9.86 2.75 -32.01
CA LEU A 32 9.80 4.02 -31.31
C LEU A 32 10.07 5.15 -32.29
N CYS A 33 9.08 6.01 -32.50
CA CYS A 33 9.20 7.19 -33.33
C CYS A 33 9.28 8.46 -32.48
N ARG A 34 10.01 9.46 -32.98
CA ARG A 34 10.24 10.74 -32.30
C ARG A 34 9.92 11.91 -33.22
N GLU A 35 9.40 12.99 -32.65
CA GLU A 35 9.09 14.24 -33.36
C GLU A 35 8.19 14.02 -34.59
N ILE A 36 7.16 13.17 -34.42
CA ILE A 36 6.14 12.92 -35.45
C ILE A 36 4.98 13.88 -35.23
N GLU A 37 4.76 14.81 -36.16
CA GLU A 37 3.75 15.86 -36.04
C GLU A 37 2.40 15.46 -36.64
N SER A 38 2.35 14.40 -37.46
CA SER A 38 1.12 13.94 -38.10
C SER A 38 1.09 12.44 -38.44
N PHE A 39 -0.11 11.89 -38.63
CA PHE A 39 -0.27 10.52 -39.11
C PHE A 39 0.25 10.32 -40.55
N GLU A 40 0.20 11.35 -41.38
CA GLU A 40 0.80 11.34 -42.72
C GLU A 40 2.31 11.14 -42.65
N GLN A 41 2.99 11.88 -41.76
CA GLN A 41 4.42 11.73 -41.50
C GLN A 41 4.72 10.33 -40.99
N LEU A 42 3.94 9.85 -40.01
CA LEU A 42 4.10 8.50 -39.49
C LEU A 42 4.01 7.44 -40.60
N SER A 43 3.01 7.55 -41.48
CA SER A 43 2.76 6.58 -42.56
C SER A 43 3.93 6.41 -43.53
N ARG A 44 4.80 7.42 -43.66
CA ARG A 44 6.01 7.36 -44.52
C ARG A 44 7.07 6.40 -43.96
N TYR A 45 7.05 6.17 -42.65
CA TYR A 45 8.00 5.30 -41.95
C TYR A 45 7.46 3.89 -41.73
N VAL A 46 6.15 3.74 -41.55
CA VAL A 46 5.54 2.45 -41.20
C VAL A 46 5.76 1.43 -42.33
N GLY A 47 6.62 0.44 -42.06
CA GLY A 47 6.92 -0.66 -42.97
C GLY A 47 5.92 -1.82 -42.83
N GLU A 48 5.93 -2.74 -43.80
CA GLU A 48 4.97 -3.85 -43.87
C GLU A 48 4.95 -4.80 -42.66
N ASN A 49 6.06 -4.88 -41.92
CA ASN A 49 6.25 -5.77 -40.77
C ASN A 49 5.97 -5.10 -39.42
N TRP A 50 5.66 -3.80 -39.42
CA TRP A 50 5.38 -3.05 -38.20
C TRP A 50 4.03 -3.50 -37.63
N ARG A 51 3.99 -3.71 -36.32
CA ARG A 51 2.77 -4.08 -35.58
C ARG A 51 2.49 -3.13 -34.43
N SER A 52 3.52 -2.48 -33.91
CA SER A 52 3.43 -1.62 -32.73
C SER A 52 4.28 -0.38 -32.95
N VAL A 53 3.73 0.78 -32.61
CA VAL A 53 4.42 2.06 -32.66
C VAL A 53 4.17 2.81 -31.36
N LYS A 54 5.25 3.32 -30.76
CA LYS A 54 5.19 4.38 -29.77
C LYS A 54 5.71 5.67 -30.38
N VAL A 55 5.02 6.79 -30.16
CA VAL A 55 5.47 8.12 -30.56
C VAL A 55 5.81 8.94 -29.33
N VAL A 56 6.96 9.62 -29.36
CA VAL A 56 7.43 10.51 -28.29
C VAL A 56 7.82 11.84 -28.93
N ASN A 57 7.10 12.91 -28.57
CA ASN A 57 7.41 14.25 -29.06
C ASN A 57 7.78 15.15 -27.87
N GLU A 58 8.85 15.92 -28.01
CA GLU A 58 9.29 16.82 -26.96
C GLU A 58 8.50 18.15 -26.97
N HIS A 59 8.05 18.61 -28.14
CA HIS A 59 7.49 19.96 -28.29
C HIS A 59 6.24 20.07 -29.17
N THR A 60 5.88 19.02 -29.91
CA THR A 60 4.84 19.07 -30.94
C THR A 60 3.75 18.05 -30.69
N GLY A 61 2.49 18.45 -30.84
CA GLY A 61 1.35 17.54 -30.84
C GLY A 61 1.25 16.73 -32.13
N ILE A 62 0.40 15.70 -32.13
CA ILE A 62 -0.02 15.05 -33.37
C ILE A 62 -1.31 15.69 -33.87
N GLU A 63 -1.25 16.24 -35.08
CA GLU A 63 -2.43 16.71 -35.80
C GLU A 63 -2.75 15.76 -36.96
N SER A 64 -4.04 15.48 -37.14
CA SER A 64 -4.52 14.78 -38.32
C SER A 64 -5.02 15.77 -39.37
N ALA A 65 -4.39 15.81 -40.55
CA ALA A 65 -4.80 16.65 -41.67
C ALA A 65 -5.78 15.94 -42.64
N GLU A 66 -6.42 16.70 -43.53
CA GLU A 66 -7.27 16.16 -44.60
C GLU A 66 -6.52 15.78 -45.89
N ASP A 67 -7.17 14.90 -46.65
CA ASP A 67 -6.85 14.23 -47.92
C ASP A 67 -5.90 12.99 -47.92
N GLY A 68 -6.42 11.88 -48.46
CA GLY A 68 -5.71 10.63 -48.77
C GLY A 68 -5.90 9.49 -47.76
N GLU A 69 -6.07 8.25 -48.24
CA GLU A 69 -5.98 7.05 -47.38
C GLU A 69 -4.52 6.79 -46.99
N LEU A 70 -4.28 6.34 -45.75
CA LEU A 70 -2.95 5.97 -45.25
C LEU A 70 -2.84 4.44 -45.06
N PRO A 71 -2.75 3.66 -46.16
CA PRO A 71 -2.84 2.19 -46.11
C PRO A 71 -1.73 1.54 -45.27
N GLY A 72 -0.57 2.21 -45.13
CA GLY A 72 0.54 1.73 -44.30
C GLY A 72 0.19 1.58 -42.82
N LEU A 73 -0.76 2.36 -42.30
CA LEU A 73 -1.18 2.32 -40.89
C LEU A 73 -2.17 1.20 -40.58
N SER A 74 -2.78 0.60 -41.61
CA SER A 74 -3.90 -0.35 -41.44
C SER A 74 -3.56 -1.61 -40.66
N ARG A 75 -2.30 -2.07 -40.72
CA ARG A 75 -1.82 -3.31 -40.09
C ARG A 75 -1.32 -3.13 -38.65
N LEU A 76 -1.25 -1.89 -38.16
CA LEU A 76 -0.79 -1.62 -36.80
C LEU A 76 -1.83 -2.14 -35.80
N LEU A 77 -1.35 -2.94 -34.85
CA LEU A 77 -2.14 -3.51 -33.77
C LEU A 77 -2.05 -2.68 -32.49
N HIS A 78 -0.93 -1.99 -32.27
CA HIS A 78 -0.68 -1.21 -31.08
C HIS A 78 -0.22 0.20 -31.44
N LEU A 79 -0.86 1.21 -30.86
CA LEU A 79 -0.50 2.61 -31.02
C LEU A 79 -0.41 3.28 -29.64
N ASP A 80 0.78 3.79 -29.32
CA ASP A 80 1.05 4.53 -28.09
C ASP A 80 1.46 5.97 -28.41
N LEU A 81 0.59 6.91 -28.03
CA LEU A 81 0.79 8.36 -28.19
C LEU A 81 0.97 9.06 -26.84
N SER A 82 1.28 8.31 -25.77
CA SER A 82 1.23 8.83 -24.40
C SER A 82 2.20 9.97 -24.07
N GLU A 83 3.19 10.21 -24.93
CA GLU A 83 4.22 11.22 -24.75
C GLU A 83 4.29 12.17 -25.95
N THR A 84 3.15 12.46 -26.61
CA THR A 84 3.12 13.35 -27.78
C THR A 84 2.79 14.80 -27.45
N GLY A 85 2.62 15.18 -26.18
CA GLY A 85 2.34 16.57 -25.78
C GLY A 85 0.98 17.14 -26.20
N GLY A 86 0.15 16.34 -26.89
CA GLY A 86 -1.19 16.68 -27.37
C GLY A 86 -1.58 15.81 -28.57
N VAL A 87 -2.87 15.48 -28.72
CA VAL A 87 -3.40 14.78 -29.90
C VAL A 87 -4.71 15.44 -30.37
N THR A 88 -4.73 15.88 -31.62
CA THR A 88 -5.94 16.38 -32.29
C THR A 88 -6.37 15.41 -33.39
N LEU A 89 -7.46 14.68 -33.14
CA LEU A 89 -7.93 13.63 -34.05
C LEU A 89 -8.70 14.16 -35.28
N GLY A 90 -9.27 15.37 -35.21
CA GLY A 90 -10.02 16.00 -36.29
C GLY A 90 -11.17 15.14 -36.85
N GLU A 91 -11.67 15.47 -38.05
CA GLU A 91 -12.70 14.64 -38.72
C GLU A 91 -12.17 13.29 -39.20
N ARG A 92 -10.84 13.18 -39.42
CA ARG A 92 -10.22 11.92 -39.86
C ARG A 92 -10.34 10.83 -38.79
N GLY A 93 -10.06 11.16 -37.54
CA GLY A 93 -9.99 10.19 -36.46
C GLY A 93 -8.91 9.13 -36.71
N LEU A 94 -9.16 7.92 -36.23
CA LEU A 94 -8.30 6.75 -36.41
C LEU A 94 -8.76 5.84 -37.57
N ARG A 95 -9.37 6.40 -38.63
CA ARG A 95 -9.96 5.63 -39.74
C ARG A 95 -8.98 4.72 -40.46
N ASP A 96 -7.71 5.11 -40.55
CA ASP A 96 -6.67 4.38 -41.26
C ASP A 96 -6.09 3.21 -40.43
N PHE A 97 -6.29 3.21 -39.11
CA PHE A 97 -5.84 2.16 -38.20
C PHE A 97 -6.90 1.05 -38.09
N LYS A 98 -6.98 0.21 -39.13
CA LYS A 98 -8.06 -0.78 -39.30
C LYS A 98 -7.96 -1.99 -38.37
N ASP A 99 -6.74 -2.47 -38.09
CA ASP A 99 -6.50 -3.66 -37.28
C ASP A 99 -6.13 -3.32 -35.82
N LEU A 100 -6.29 -2.07 -35.40
CA LEU A 100 -5.85 -1.59 -34.10
C LEU A 100 -6.59 -2.27 -32.94
N GLN A 101 -5.83 -2.85 -32.01
CA GLN A 101 -6.33 -3.59 -30.85
C GLN A 101 -5.99 -2.88 -29.53
N GLU A 102 -4.82 -2.24 -29.45
CA GLU A 102 -4.39 -1.54 -28.24
C GLU A 102 -4.08 -0.08 -28.57
N LEU A 103 -4.69 0.82 -27.80
CA LEU A 103 -4.57 2.25 -27.99
C LEU A 103 -4.25 2.91 -26.66
N ASN A 104 -3.13 3.61 -26.60
CA ASN A 104 -2.73 4.43 -25.47
C ASN A 104 -2.69 5.90 -25.89
N LEU A 105 -3.61 6.68 -25.33
CA LEU A 105 -3.77 8.13 -25.50
C LEU A 105 -3.62 8.84 -24.14
N THR A 106 -2.81 8.30 -23.23
CA THR A 106 -2.55 8.92 -21.93
C THR A 106 -1.87 10.28 -22.10
N HIS A 107 -2.14 11.29 -21.25
CA HIS A 107 -1.44 12.60 -21.32
C HIS A 107 -1.53 13.32 -22.68
N CYS A 108 -2.61 13.10 -23.42
CA CYS A 108 -2.81 13.64 -24.78
C CYS A 108 -3.63 14.94 -24.82
N GLN A 109 -3.99 15.52 -23.67
CA GLN A 109 -4.82 16.74 -23.54
C GLN A 109 -6.18 16.60 -24.24
N LEU A 110 -6.76 15.39 -24.22
CA LEU A 110 -8.06 15.14 -24.84
C LEU A 110 -9.18 15.72 -23.98
N GLU A 111 -9.93 16.68 -24.52
CA GLU A 111 -11.12 17.24 -23.84
C GLU A 111 -12.39 16.39 -24.08
N GLU A 112 -12.47 15.71 -25.23
CA GLU A 112 -13.62 14.88 -25.58
C GLU A 112 -13.24 13.68 -26.45
N MET A 113 -14.10 12.66 -26.42
CA MET A 113 -14.02 11.52 -27.34
C MET A 113 -15.33 11.31 -28.06
N GLN A 114 -15.35 11.66 -29.34
CA GLN A 114 -16.51 11.48 -30.18
C GLN A 114 -16.45 10.14 -30.92
N ALA A 115 -17.62 9.52 -31.13
CA ALA A 115 -17.73 8.25 -31.83
C ALA A 115 -17.12 8.28 -33.25
N GLN A 116 -17.10 9.45 -33.91
CA GLN A 116 -16.52 9.63 -35.25
C GLN A 116 -14.99 9.49 -35.26
N HIS A 117 -14.31 9.77 -34.14
CA HIS A 117 -12.86 9.62 -34.04
C HIS A 117 -12.44 8.14 -34.05
N PHE A 118 -13.36 7.21 -33.77
CA PHE A 118 -13.09 5.77 -33.64
C PHE A 118 -14.00 4.93 -34.54
N PRO A 119 -13.85 4.99 -35.87
CA PRO A 119 -14.71 4.23 -36.79
C PRO A 119 -14.50 2.72 -36.72
N ASN A 120 -13.27 2.25 -36.43
CA ASN A 120 -12.92 0.83 -36.32
C ASN A 120 -12.90 0.32 -34.86
N LYS A 121 -13.60 1.02 -33.96
CA LYS A 121 -13.58 0.76 -32.50
C LYS A 121 -13.95 -0.66 -32.06
N SER A 122 -14.59 -1.45 -32.92
CA SER A 122 -14.92 -2.85 -32.63
C SER A 122 -13.71 -3.77 -32.58
N GLN A 123 -12.54 -3.36 -33.08
CA GLN A 123 -11.30 -4.14 -32.97
C GLN A 123 -10.54 -3.90 -31.67
N LEU A 124 -10.81 -2.79 -30.98
CA LEU A 124 -10.11 -2.40 -29.77
C LEU A 124 -10.40 -3.38 -28.63
N ILE A 125 -9.32 -3.88 -28.02
CA ILE A 125 -9.29 -4.77 -26.86
C ILE A 125 -8.86 -3.98 -25.62
N ASN A 126 -7.91 -3.06 -25.78
CA ASN A 126 -7.39 -2.21 -24.71
C ASN A 126 -7.43 -0.74 -25.14
N VAL A 127 -8.00 0.11 -24.28
CA VAL A 127 -7.96 1.57 -24.42
C VAL A 127 -7.50 2.17 -23.09
N ASP A 128 -6.40 2.92 -23.14
CA ASP A 128 -5.96 3.80 -22.06
C ASP A 128 -6.06 5.24 -22.52
N VAL A 129 -6.91 6.01 -21.86
CA VAL A 129 -7.14 7.44 -22.09
C VAL A 129 -6.99 8.21 -20.77
N SER A 130 -6.17 7.68 -19.86
CA SER A 130 -5.96 8.30 -18.56
C SER A 130 -5.18 9.62 -18.65
N PHE A 131 -5.26 10.46 -17.62
CA PHE A 131 -4.56 11.75 -17.57
C PHE A 131 -4.89 12.67 -18.77
N ASN A 132 -6.18 12.81 -19.07
CA ASN A 132 -6.71 13.76 -20.04
C ASN A 132 -7.75 14.66 -19.36
N ASP A 133 -8.48 15.44 -20.14
CA ASP A 133 -9.47 16.41 -19.67
C ASP A 133 -10.90 16.00 -20.06
N ILE A 134 -11.15 14.68 -20.22
CA ILE A 134 -12.43 14.14 -20.70
C ILE A 134 -13.51 14.38 -19.64
N GLN A 135 -14.65 14.95 -20.05
CA GLN A 135 -15.75 15.30 -19.14
C GLN A 135 -16.92 14.32 -19.14
N ILE A 136 -17.14 13.61 -20.25
CA ILE A 136 -18.31 12.74 -20.45
C ILE A 136 -17.95 11.45 -21.18
N ILE A 137 -18.50 10.32 -20.70
CA ILE A 137 -18.51 9.06 -21.44
C ILE A 137 -19.90 8.85 -22.06
N THR A 138 -19.97 8.85 -23.39
CA THR A 138 -21.23 8.67 -24.13
C THR A 138 -21.46 7.21 -24.53
N ALA A 139 -22.72 6.76 -24.46
CA ALA A 139 -23.13 5.44 -24.92
C ALA A 139 -22.92 5.26 -26.44
N LYS A 140 -23.01 6.36 -27.22
CA LYS A 140 -22.72 6.34 -28.66
C LYS A 140 -21.25 6.00 -28.95
N LEU A 141 -20.31 6.50 -28.15
CA LEU A 141 -18.90 6.12 -28.26
C LEU A 141 -18.74 4.63 -27.89
N MET A 142 -19.21 4.26 -26.71
CA MET A 142 -18.92 2.96 -26.12
C MET A 142 -19.62 1.78 -26.82
N SER A 143 -20.86 1.91 -27.28
CA SER A 143 -21.67 0.80 -27.83
C SER A 143 -21.02 0.03 -28.99
N GLY A 144 -20.07 0.60 -29.72
CA GLY A 144 -19.33 -0.09 -30.78
C GLY A 144 -18.00 -0.73 -30.37
N MET A 145 -17.51 -0.51 -29.15
CA MET A 145 -16.24 -1.08 -28.65
C MET A 145 -16.40 -2.53 -28.17
N THR A 146 -17.12 -3.37 -28.94
CA THR A 146 -17.64 -4.66 -28.46
C THR A 146 -16.58 -5.71 -28.07
N ASN A 147 -15.33 -5.54 -28.52
CA ASN A 147 -14.20 -6.40 -28.13
C ASN A 147 -13.39 -5.89 -26.94
N LEU A 148 -13.73 -4.73 -26.37
CA LEU A 148 -12.98 -4.11 -25.29
C LEU A 148 -12.98 -4.99 -24.04
N GLU A 149 -11.78 -5.30 -23.54
CA GLU A 149 -11.53 -6.09 -22.33
C GLU A 149 -11.01 -5.20 -21.19
N TYR A 150 -10.20 -4.19 -21.54
CA TYR A 150 -9.59 -3.26 -20.60
C TYR A 150 -9.87 -1.82 -21.02
N ALA A 151 -10.36 -1.02 -20.07
CA ALA A 151 -10.57 0.40 -20.29
C ALA A 151 -10.08 1.20 -19.07
N ASN A 152 -9.15 2.11 -19.30
CA ASN A 152 -8.64 3.04 -18.29
C ASN A 152 -9.01 4.48 -18.66
N PHE A 153 -9.90 5.06 -17.85
CA PHE A 153 -10.37 6.44 -17.92
C PHE A 153 -9.94 7.23 -16.68
N SER A 154 -8.94 6.76 -15.93
CA SER A 154 -8.53 7.39 -14.69
C SER A 154 -7.90 8.78 -14.92
N ASN A 155 -7.89 9.63 -13.90
CA ASN A 155 -7.29 10.97 -13.95
C ASN A 155 -7.85 11.79 -15.11
N ASN A 156 -9.17 11.95 -15.14
CA ASN A 156 -9.88 12.80 -16.08
C ASN A 156 -10.83 13.75 -15.32
N LEU A 157 -11.71 14.44 -16.03
CA LEU A 157 -12.72 15.35 -15.47
C LEU A 157 -14.13 14.75 -15.61
N ILE A 158 -14.26 13.42 -15.60
CA ILE A 158 -15.51 12.75 -15.97
C ILE A 158 -16.54 12.94 -14.85
N ALA A 159 -17.50 13.83 -15.09
CA ALA A 159 -18.63 14.07 -14.18
C ALA A 159 -19.84 13.20 -14.55
N GLU A 160 -20.02 12.91 -15.84
CA GLU A 160 -21.19 12.18 -16.36
C GLU A 160 -20.79 10.94 -17.17
N ILE A 161 -21.49 9.83 -16.89
CA ILE A 161 -21.49 8.63 -17.73
C ILE A 161 -22.93 8.40 -18.16
N GLU A 162 -23.19 8.46 -19.47
CA GLU A 162 -24.51 8.21 -20.02
C GLU A 162 -25.04 6.83 -19.57
N PRO A 163 -26.34 6.70 -19.26
CA PRO A 163 -26.91 5.43 -18.86
C PRO A 163 -26.62 4.31 -19.86
N ASP A 164 -26.31 3.12 -19.35
CA ASP A 164 -26.01 1.93 -20.16
C ASP A 164 -24.79 2.08 -21.11
N ALA A 165 -23.94 3.09 -20.94
CA ALA A 165 -22.77 3.29 -21.82
C ALA A 165 -21.90 2.03 -21.96
N PHE A 166 -21.73 1.25 -20.89
CA PHE A 166 -20.92 0.03 -20.90
C PHE A 166 -21.70 -1.27 -21.12
N LYS A 167 -23.00 -1.19 -21.40
CA LYS A 167 -23.89 -2.35 -21.48
C LYS A 167 -23.51 -3.32 -22.60
N ASP A 168 -23.11 -2.82 -23.76
CA ASP A 168 -22.79 -3.64 -24.94
C ASP A 168 -21.36 -4.21 -24.89
N LEU A 169 -20.54 -3.80 -23.92
CA LEU A 169 -19.15 -4.24 -23.78
C LEU A 169 -19.06 -5.60 -23.10
N LYS A 170 -19.56 -6.63 -23.79
CA LYS A 170 -19.69 -7.98 -23.24
C LYS A 170 -18.35 -8.65 -22.95
N LYS A 171 -17.22 -8.12 -23.41
CA LYS A 171 -15.88 -8.65 -23.06
C LYS A 171 -15.19 -7.86 -21.95
N LEU A 172 -15.73 -6.74 -21.51
CA LEU A 172 -15.07 -5.86 -20.55
C LEU A 172 -14.84 -6.59 -19.23
N VAL A 173 -13.58 -6.64 -18.81
CA VAL A 173 -13.12 -7.29 -17.57
C VAL A 173 -12.66 -6.26 -16.57
N PHE A 174 -12.02 -5.18 -17.04
CA PHE A 174 -11.42 -4.14 -16.23
C PHE A 174 -11.91 -2.76 -16.64
N LEU A 175 -12.38 -1.99 -15.67
CA LEU A 175 -12.76 -0.60 -15.83
C LEU A 175 -12.19 0.25 -14.70
N ASP A 176 -11.34 1.21 -15.03
CA ASP A 176 -10.79 2.18 -14.08
C ASP A 176 -11.31 3.58 -14.38
N LEU A 177 -11.99 4.17 -13.41
CA LEU A 177 -12.53 5.53 -13.40
C LEU A 177 -11.96 6.34 -12.22
N THR A 178 -10.82 5.92 -11.66
CA THR A 178 -10.17 6.57 -10.51
C THR A 178 -9.81 8.02 -10.82
N THR A 179 -9.95 8.93 -9.84
CA THR A 179 -9.62 10.36 -10.02
C THR A 179 -10.44 10.98 -11.16
N ASN A 180 -11.73 11.18 -10.89
CA ASN A 180 -12.69 11.85 -11.78
C ASN A 180 -13.66 12.69 -10.93
N GLU A 181 -14.74 13.18 -11.52
CA GLU A 181 -15.71 14.06 -10.86
C GLU A 181 -17.07 13.39 -10.61
N GLN A 182 -17.13 12.06 -10.63
CA GLN A 182 -18.39 11.32 -10.56
C GLN A 182 -19.06 11.42 -9.19
N GLU A 183 -20.33 11.82 -9.17
CA GLU A 183 -21.17 11.78 -7.96
C GLU A 183 -21.95 10.46 -7.82
N ASN A 184 -22.19 9.76 -8.93
CA ASN A 184 -23.02 8.57 -9.01
C ASN A 184 -22.38 7.49 -9.90
N ILE A 185 -22.78 6.23 -9.67
CA ILE A 185 -22.30 5.08 -10.44
C ILE A 185 -23.43 4.56 -11.34
N THR A 186 -23.28 4.68 -12.66
CA THR A 186 -24.26 4.27 -13.69
C THR A 186 -23.61 3.43 -14.78
N LEU A 187 -23.20 2.20 -14.46
CA LEU A 187 -22.56 1.30 -15.44
C LEU A 187 -23.55 0.43 -16.24
N GLY A 188 -24.79 0.29 -15.75
CA GLY A 188 -25.78 -0.60 -16.35
C GLY A 188 -25.44 -2.09 -16.14
N GLU A 189 -25.84 -2.93 -17.10
CA GLU A 189 -25.58 -4.37 -17.07
C GLU A 189 -24.28 -4.75 -17.78
N ASN A 190 -23.26 -5.17 -17.02
CA ASN A 190 -22.03 -5.74 -17.54
C ASN A 190 -21.67 -7.05 -16.80
N ALA A 191 -22.09 -8.17 -17.38
CA ALA A 191 -21.99 -9.48 -16.74
C ALA A 191 -20.58 -10.07 -16.66
N ASN A 192 -19.58 -9.45 -17.29
CA ASN A 192 -18.21 -9.97 -17.35
C ASN A 192 -17.18 -9.10 -16.62
N LEU A 193 -17.56 -7.90 -16.19
CA LEU A 193 -16.69 -7.02 -15.41
C LEU A 193 -16.26 -7.71 -14.12
N ARG A 194 -14.94 -7.73 -13.87
CA ARG A 194 -14.32 -8.33 -12.69
C ARG A 194 -13.67 -7.29 -11.79
N TYR A 195 -13.12 -6.23 -12.38
CA TYR A 195 -12.48 -5.13 -11.67
C TYR A 195 -13.19 -3.83 -11.98
N LEU A 196 -13.55 -3.09 -10.94
CA LEU A 196 -14.08 -1.75 -11.04
C LEU A 196 -13.42 -0.85 -9.99
N SER A 197 -12.79 0.23 -10.43
CA SER A 197 -12.39 1.33 -9.55
C SER A 197 -13.14 2.61 -9.90
N ILE A 198 -13.77 3.21 -8.90
CA ILE A 198 -14.39 4.54 -8.94
C ILE A 198 -13.87 5.33 -7.74
N SER A 199 -12.57 5.15 -7.45
CA SER A 199 -11.91 5.75 -6.30
C SER A 199 -11.57 7.21 -6.58
N ASN A 200 -11.36 8.02 -5.55
CA ASN A 200 -11.00 9.43 -5.71
C ASN A 200 -12.00 10.19 -6.60
N ASN A 201 -13.29 10.11 -6.25
CA ASN A 201 -14.41 10.74 -6.93
C ASN A 201 -15.29 11.47 -5.91
N ASN A 202 -16.47 11.94 -6.33
CA ASN A 202 -17.41 12.70 -5.51
C ASN A 202 -18.59 11.85 -5.00
N VAL A 203 -18.46 10.52 -4.91
CA VAL A 203 -19.57 9.62 -4.56
C VAL A 203 -19.93 9.74 -3.08
N ARG A 204 -21.18 10.10 -2.78
CA ARG A 204 -21.68 10.28 -1.39
C ARG A 204 -22.82 9.33 -1.03
N ASP A 205 -23.93 9.44 -1.76
CA ASP A 205 -25.15 8.66 -1.52
C ASP A 205 -25.32 7.59 -2.60
N PHE A 206 -24.76 6.39 -2.36
CA PHE A 206 -24.81 5.31 -3.34
C PHE A 206 -25.78 4.19 -2.98
N GLN A 207 -26.68 3.87 -3.91
CA GLN A 207 -27.59 2.73 -3.80
C GLN A 207 -26.93 1.47 -4.36
N PHE A 208 -26.34 0.65 -3.48
CA PHE A 208 -25.58 -0.53 -3.88
C PHE A 208 -26.38 -1.60 -4.64
N CYS A 209 -27.71 -1.58 -4.55
CA CYS A 209 -28.56 -2.46 -5.36
C CYS A 209 -28.40 -2.24 -6.88
N ARG A 210 -27.89 -1.08 -7.31
CA ARG A 210 -27.58 -0.78 -8.73
C ARG A 210 -26.43 -1.62 -9.28
N LEU A 211 -25.58 -2.20 -8.42
CA LEU A 211 -24.48 -3.07 -8.84
C LEU A 211 -24.94 -4.49 -9.21
N ARG A 212 -26.24 -4.81 -9.13
CA ARG A 212 -26.78 -6.12 -9.51
C ARG A 212 -26.48 -6.50 -10.97
N GLY A 213 -26.24 -5.52 -11.83
CA GLY A 213 -25.81 -5.71 -13.22
C GLY A 213 -24.39 -6.25 -13.37
N LEU A 214 -23.62 -6.41 -12.28
CA LEU A 214 -22.20 -6.80 -12.27
C LEU A 214 -21.95 -8.12 -11.49
N PRO A 215 -22.62 -9.23 -11.85
CA PRO A 215 -22.62 -10.47 -11.06
C PRO A 215 -21.24 -11.15 -10.91
N LYS A 216 -20.28 -10.85 -11.79
CA LYS A 216 -18.92 -11.43 -11.76
C LYS A 216 -17.88 -10.50 -11.15
N LEU A 217 -18.27 -9.36 -10.58
CA LEU A 217 -17.31 -8.43 -9.99
C LEU A 217 -16.58 -9.10 -8.82
N GLU A 218 -15.25 -9.10 -8.89
CA GLU A 218 -14.34 -9.67 -7.91
C GLU A 218 -13.68 -8.57 -7.07
N GLU A 219 -13.45 -7.39 -7.66
CA GLU A 219 -12.82 -6.25 -6.99
C GLU A 219 -13.63 -4.97 -7.20
N LEU A 220 -13.94 -4.30 -6.07
CA LEU A 220 -14.60 -3.01 -6.05
C LEU A 220 -13.79 -2.03 -5.20
N HIS A 221 -13.29 -0.98 -5.85
CA HIS A 221 -12.53 0.09 -5.22
C HIS A 221 -13.35 1.38 -5.23
N LEU A 222 -13.66 1.88 -4.03
CA LEU A 222 -14.46 3.08 -3.77
C LEU A 222 -13.74 4.01 -2.78
N HIS A 223 -12.42 3.87 -2.64
CA HIS A 223 -11.67 4.65 -1.66
C HIS A 223 -11.60 6.12 -2.05
N SER A 224 -11.34 7.01 -1.08
CA SER A 224 -11.27 8.46 -1.34
C SER A 224 -12.56 9.00 -1.97
N ASN A 225 -13.71 8.65 -1.41
CA ASN A 225 -15.01 9.19 -1.77
C ASN A 225 -15.64 9.82 -0.51
N TRP A 226 -16.92 10.17 -0.58
CA TRP A 226 -17.64 10.84 0.50
C TRP A 226 -18.68 9.94 1.17
N LEU A 227 -18.60 8.61 1.01
CA LEU A 227 -19.58 7.65 1.51
C LEU A 227 -19.75 7.77 3.03
N GLU A 228 -20.99 7.91 3.48
CA GLU A 228 -21.32 7.99 4.92
C GLU A 228 -21.81 6.65 5.49
N ILE A 229 -22.42 5.81 4.65
CA ILE A 229 -22.99 4.51 5.04
C ILE A 229 -22.66 3.46 3.98
N LEU A 230 -22.38 2.24 4.44
CA LEU A 230 -22.34 1.04 3.62
C LEU A 230 -23.50 0.12 4.03
N ASP A 231 -24.33 -0.29 3.08
CA ASP A 231 -25.48 -1.16 3.33
C ASP A 231 -25.28 -2.59 2.80
N MET A 232 -26.14 -3.51 3.23
CA MET A 232 -26.08 -4.93 2.86
C MET A 232 -26.31 -5.20 1.35
N GLY A 233 -26.78 -4.21 0.60
CA GLY A 233 -27.02 -4.27 -0.82
C GLY A 233 -25.75 -4.56 -1.63
N VAL A 234 -24.57 -4.15 -1.14
CA VAL A 234 -23.28 -4.44 -1.82
C VAL A 234 -23.02 -5.95 -1.88
N PHE A 235 -23.19 -6.65 -0.76
CA PHE A 235 -22.94 -8.09 -0.68
C PHE A 235 -24.09 -8.93 -1.24
N TYR A 236 -25.30 -8.35 -1.32
CA TYR A 236 -26.40 -8.96 -2.07
C TYR A 236 -26.20 -8.85 -3.58
N ALA A 237 -25.69 -7.71 -4.06
CA ALA A 237 -25.50 -7.46 -5.49
C ALA A 237 -24.26 -8.16 -6.07
N LEU A 238 -23.22 -8.37 -5.25
CA LEU A 238 -21.90 -8.82 -5.70
C LEU A 238 -21.50 -10.14 -5.02
N PRO A 239 -22.04 -11.29 -5.48
CA PRO A 239 -21.81 -12.59 -4.83
C PRO A 239 -20.39 -13.13 -5.00
N ASN A 240 -19.60 -12.60 -5.94
CA ASN A 240 -18.22 -13.05 -6.20
C ASN A 240 -17.16 -12.08 -5.66
N LEU A 241 -17.56 -11.06 -4.88
CA LEU A 241 -16.65 -10.02 -4.41
C LEU A 241 -15.57 -10.59 -3.47
N ARG A 242 -14.30 -10.38 -3.82
CA ARG A 242 -13.11 -10.81 -3.09
C ARG A 242 -12.40 -9.63 -2.43
N VAL A 243 -12.40 -8.47 -3.08
CA VAL A 243 -11.77 -7.25 -2.59
C VAL A 243 -12.78 -6.13 -2.53
N LEU A 244 -12.94 -5.54 -1.34
CA LEU A 244 -13.71 -4.32 -1.15
C LEU A 244 -12.82 -3.29 -0.45
N ASN A 245 -12.55 -2.19 -1.15
CA ASN A 245 -11.83 -1.05 -0.60
C ASN A 245 -12.76 0.16 -0.51
N VAL A 246 -13.12 0.53 0.73
CA VAL A 246 -13.93 1.72 1.06
C VAL A 246 -13.15 2.66 1.99
N SER A 247 -11.83 2.60 1.94
CA SER A 247 -10.96 3.44 2.77
C SER A 247 -11.08 4.92 2.44
N ASN A 248 -10.67 5.79 3.35
CA ASN A 248 -10.69 7.24 3.14
C ASN A 248 -12.07 7.76 2.69
N ASN A 249 -13.10 7.42 3.47
CA ASN A 249 -14.49 7.86 3.29
C ASN A 249 -15.00 8.45 4.63
N ASN A 250 -16.30 8.73 4.72
CA ASN A 250 -16.94 9.27 5.92
C ASN A 250 -17.71 8.22 6.74
N LEU A 251 -17.42 6.92 6.54
CA LEU A 251 -18.17 5.82 7.15
C LEU A 251 -18.01 5.82 8.67
N TYR A 252 -19.10 5.94 9.41
CA TYR A 252 -19.07 6.10 10.87
C TYR A 252 -19.41 4.83 11.66
N GLU A 253 -19.89 3.77 10.98
CA GLU A 253 -20.27 2.50 11.60
C GLU A 253 -20.10 1.31 10.65
N ILE A 254 -19.87 0.12 11.22
CA ILE A 254 -19.97 -1.16 10.51
C ILE A 254 -21.19 -1.89 11.09
N LYS A 255 -22.32 -1.83 10.38
CA LYS A 255 -23.56 -2.43 10.88
C LYS A 255 -23.46 -3.95 10.91
N ARG A 256 -23.96 -4.60 11.96
CA ARG A 256 -23.97 -6.08 12.08
C ARG A 256 -24.68 -6.77 10.92
N ASN A 257 -25.74 -6.16 10.38
CA ASN A 257 -26.51 -6.72 9.27
C ASN A 257 -25.85 -6.52 7.89
N LEU A 258 -24.77 -5.75 7.79
CA LEU A 258 -24.05 -5.49 6.54
C LEU A 258 -23.66 -6.79 5.84
N PHE A 259 -23.16 -7.77 6.60
CA PHE A 259 -22.72 -9.06 6.08
C PHE A 259 -23.76 -10.17 6.29
N MET A 260 -25.03 -9.83 6.54
CA MET A 260 -26.09 -10.81 6.84
C MET A 260 -27.01 -11.06 5.64
N ALA A 261 -26.55 -10.79 4.42
CA ALA A 261 -27.31 -11.07 3.20
C ALA A 261 -27.84 -12.52 3.19
N SER A 262 -29.06 -12.69 2.66
CA SER A 262 -29.69 -14.00 2.52
C SER A 262 -29.03 -14.77 1.37
N GLY A 263 -28.23 -15.80 1.69
CA GLY A 263 -27.50 -16.60 0.70
C GLY A 263 -26.07 -16.92 1.15
N GLU A 264 -25.29 -17.55 0.27
CA GLU A 264 -23.83 -17.59 0.42
C GLU A 264 -23.28 -16.16 0.29
N ILE A 265 -22.46 -15.75 1.25
CA ILE A 265 -21.85 -14.42 1.23
C ILE A 265 -20.65 -14.44 0.30
N ALA A 266 -20.42 -13.29 -0.33
CA ALA A 266 -19.25 -13.05 -1.15
C ALA A 266 -17.98 -13.58 -0.45
N PRO A 267 -17.11 -14.32 -1.17
CA PRO A 267 -15.90 -14.92 -0.61
C PRO A 267 -14.83 -13.84 -0.37
N LEU A 268 -15.17 -12.81 0.41
CA LEU A 268 -14.35 -11.63 0.65
C LEU A 268 -13.05 -12.03 1.32
N GLU A 269 -11.93 -11.70 0.68
CA GLU A 269 -10.57 -11.98 1.11
C GLU A 269 -9.91 -10.72 1.72
N LEU A 270 -10.26 -9.54 1.20
CA LEU A 270 -9.75 -8.25 1.67
C LEU A 270 -10.89 -7.27 1.89
N LEU A 271 -10.95 -6.69 3.09
CA LEU A 271 -11.81 -5.57 3.44
C LEU A 271 -10.95 -4.43 3.95
N ASP A 272 -10.87 -3.35 3.18
CA ASP A 272 -10.24 -2.11 3.61
C ASP A 272 -11.30 -1.08 4.00
N TYR A 273 -11.35 -0.78 5.30
CA TYR A 273 -12.23 0.21 5.92
C TYR A 273 -11.40 1.31 6.61
N SER A 274 -10.12 1.44 6.26
CA SER A 274 -9.19 2.37 6.91
C SER A 274 -9.54 3.84 6.63
N SER A 275 -9.03 4.76 7.44
CA SER A 275 -9.23 6.20 7.29
C SER A 275 -10.72 6.59 7.19
N ASN A 276 -11.53 6.06 8.11
CA ASN A 276 -12.95 6.33 8.23
C ASN A 276 -13.28 6.82 9.66
N ASN A 277 -14.56 6.92 10.01
CA ASN A 277 -15.04 7.47 11.28
C ASN A 277 -15.61 6.42 12.25
N VAL A 278 -15.28 5.13 12.09
CA VAL A 278 -15.84 4.04 12.89
C VAL A 278 -15.43 4.17 14.36
N LYS A 279 -16.40 4.11 15.28
CA LYS A 279 -16.16 4.28 16.74
C LYS A 279 -16.24 2.99 17.54
N VAL A 280 -17.06 2.05 17.10
CA VAL A 280 -17.41 0.84 17.86
C VAL A 280 -17.36 -0.38 16.93
N LEU A 281 -16.72 -1.45 17.39
CA LEU A 281 -16.87 -2.77 16.78
C LEU A 281 -17.88 -3.58 17.58
N GLU A 282 -19.06 -3.76 16.99
CA GLU A 282 -20.20 -4.44 17.58
C GLU A 282 -19.99 -5.96 17.70
N ASP A 283 -20.88 -6.60 18.45
CA ASP A 283 -20.88 -8.04 18.64
C ASP A 283 -20.99 -8.80 17.31
N SER A 284 -20.03 -9.70 17.06
CA SER A 284 -20.05 -10.64 15.93
C SER A 284 -20.23 -9.96 14.58
N VAL A 285 -19.75 -8.71 14.44
CA VAL A 285 -19.96 -7.88 13.24
C VAL A 285 -19.38 -8.52 11.98
N PHE A 286 -18.31 -9.31 12.09
CA PHE A 286 -17.68 -9.98 10.95
C PHE A 286 -17.96 -11.49 10.85
N CYS A 287 -18.99 -12.00 11.56
CA CYS A 287 -19.11 -13.44 11.82
C CYS A 287 -19.30 -14.37 10.62
N ARG A 288 -19.60 -13.81 9.44
CA ARG A 288 -19.79 -14.58 8.21
C ARG A 288 -18.62 -14.45 7.23
N LEU A 289 -17.61 -13.63 7.52
CA LEU A 289 -16.46 -13.39 6.64
C LEU A 289 -15.34 -14.44 6.85
N SER A 290 -15.69 -15.72 6.74
CA SER A 290 -14.77 -16.84 7.04
C SER A 290 -13.58 -16.95 6.07
N LYS A 291 -13.68 -16.35 4.87
CA LYS A 291 -12.62 -16.30 3.85
C LYS A 291 -11.70 -15.08 3.96
N LEU A 292 -12.04 -14.13 4.85
CA LEU A 292 -11.30 -12.88 4.98
C LEU A 292 -9.88 -13.16 5.49
N ARG A 293 -8.89 -12.68 4.75
CA ARG A 293 -7.46 -12.80 5.06
C ARG A 293 -6.90 -11.49 5.61
N THR A 294 -7.40 -10.37 5.11
CA THR A 294 -6.93 -9.03 5.51
C THR A 294 -8.11 -8.16 5.90
N LEU A 295 -8.06 -7.64 7.12
CA LEU A 295 -8.99 -6.64 7.64
C LEU A 295 -8.21 -5.40 8.03
N ASN A 296 -8.43 -4.31 7.29
CA ASN A 296 -7.80 -3.02 7.56
C ASN A 296 -8.80 -2.04 8.18
N LEU A 297 -8.56 -1.68 9.44
CA LEU A 297 -9.32 -0.71 10.24
C LEU A 297 -8.42 0.44 10.72
N TRP A 298 -7.26 0.62 10.07
CA TRP A 298 -6.30 1.69 10.35
C TRP A 298 -6.97 3.07 10.32
N LEU A 299 -6.51 4.01 11.16
CA LEU A 299 -6.97 5.41 11.15
C LEU A 299 -8.50 5.57 11.22
N ASN A 300 -9.13 4.84 12.13
CA ASN A 300 -10.53 5.07 12.51
C ASN A 300 -10.61 5.76 13.89
N GLN A 301 -11.80 5.83 14.46
CA GLN A 301 -12.04 6.39 15.79
C GLN A 301 -12.41 5.31 16.83
N ILE A 302 -12.00 4.06 16.60
CA ILE A 302 -12.44 2.91 17.37
C ILE A 302 -11.98 3.07 18.81
N ASN A 303 -12.93 3.15 19.73
CA ASN A 303 -12.68 3.31 21.16
C ASN A 303 -13.29 2.18 22.00
N ARG A 304 -14.16 1.36 21.41
CA ARG A 304 -14.81 0.20 22.03
C ARG A 304 -14.80 -0.98 21.05
N ILE A 305 -14.41 -2.14 21.57
CA ILE A 305 -14.42 -3.41 20.84
C ILE A 305 -15.22 -4.40 21.67
N HIS A 306 -16.23 -5.03 21.06
CA HIS A 306 -16.94 -6.13 21.71
C HIS A 306 -16.03 -7.39 21.79
N PRO A 307 -16.06 -8.19 22.87
CA PRO A 307 -15.22 -9.40 22.99
C PRO A 307 -15.35 -10.39 21.83
N ARG A 308 -16.51 -10.42 21.17
CA ARG A 308 -16.78 -11.27 20.00
C ARG A 308 -16.74 -10.55 18.66
N ALA A 309 -16.17 -9.34 18.59
CA ALA A 309 -16.16 -8.55 17.35
C ALA A 309 -15.55 -9.30 16.16
N PHE A 310 -14.48 -10.05 16.40
CA PHE A 310 -13.73 -10.80 15.38
C PHE A 310 -14.10 -12.30 15.31
N LEU A 311 -15.17 -12.72 15.99
CA LEU A 311 -15.67 -14.09 15.87
C LEU A 311 -16.00 -14.39 14.40
N GLY A 312 -15.65 -15.60 13.91
CA GLY A 312 -15.92 -16.05 12.54
C GLY A 312 -14.82 -15.78 11.52
N LEU A 313 -13.81 -14.96 11.86
CA LEU A 313 -12.66 -14.63 11.00
C LEU A 313 -11.57 -15.72 11.02
N SER A 314 -11.93 -16.96 10.68
CA SER A 314 -11.05 -18.13 10.81
C SER A 314 -9.86 -18.16 9.84
N SER A 315 -9.95 -17.45 8.71
CA SER A 315 -8.86 -17.36 7.71
C SER A 315 -8.04 -16.07 7.83
N LEU A 316 -8.29 -15.24 8.84
CA LEU A 316 -7.68 -13.92 8.94
C LEU A 316 -6.20 -14.04 9.26
N GLN A 317 -5.37 -13.46 8.39
CA GLN A 317 -3.91 -13.45 8.47
C GLN A 317 -3.37 -12.10 8.94
N SER A 318 -4.02 -11.00 8.56
CA SER A 318 -3.58 -9.64 8.90
C SER A 318 -4.73 -8.80 9.46
N LEU A 319 -4.55 -8.31 10.69
CA LEU A 319 -5.47 -7.38 11.35
C LEU A 319 -4.75 -6.07 11.67
N GLN A 320 -5.20 -4.99 11.04
CA GLN A 320 -4.65 -3.64 11.21
C GLN A 320 -5.63 -2.77 11.98
N LEU A 321 -5.27 -2.38 13.20
CA LEU A 321 -6.07 -1.56 14.12
C LEU A 321 -5.31 -0.30 14.57
N GLN A 322 -4.18 0.00 13.94
CA GLN A 322 -3.33 1.11 14.31
C GLN A 322 -4.00 2.47 14.09
N GLY A 323 -3.57 3.50 14.83
CA GLY A 323 -4.09 4.85 14.68
C GLY A 323 -5.56 5.02 15.12
N ASN A 324 -6.03 4.21 16.07
CA ASN A 324 -7.38 4.28 16.64
C ASN A 324 -7.35 4.90 18.06
N LYS A 325 -8.48 4.83 18.78
CA LYS A 325 -8.64 5.37 20.13
C LYS A 325 -8.84 4.26 21.18
N ILE A 326 -8.35 3.04 20.92
CA ILE A 326 -8.60 1.85 21.74
C ILE A 326 -7.92 2.01 23.11
N LYS A 327 -8.68 1.87 24.19
CA LYS A 327 -8.17 1.98 25.58
C LYS A 327 -8.07 0.63 26.28
N ILE A 328 -9.03 -0.24 26.01
CA ILE A 328 -9.22 -1.53 26.68
C ILE A 328 -9.37 -2.59 25.60
N LEU A 329 -8.59 -3.66 25.72
CA LEU A 329 -8.75 -4.88 24.94
C LEU A 329 -9.52 -5.89 25.80
N PRO A 330 -10.71 -6.35 25.37
CA PRO A 330 -11.44 -7.38 26.09
C PRO A 330 -10.67 -8.71 26.16
N GLU A 331 -11.04 -9.54 27.13
CA GLU A 331 -10.58 -10.93 27.16
C GLU A 331 -11.11 -11.71 25.93
N ASP A 332 -10.31 -12.66 25.47
CA ASP A 332 -10.53 -13.56 24.35
C ASP A 332 -10.78 -12.87 22.99
N VAL A 333 -10.59 -11.55 22.88
CA VAL A 333 -10.93 -10.77 21.67
C VAL A 333 -10.18 -11.25 20.42
N PHE A 334 -8.97 -11.79 20.58
CA PHE A 334 -8.18 -12.36 19.49
C PHE A 334 -8.06 -13.90 19.54
N ALA A 335 -8.71 -14.57 20.49
CA ALA A 335 -8.50 -15.99 20.77
C ALA A 335 -8.86 -16.92 19.59
N ASN A 336 -9.82 -16.50 18.76
CA ASN A 336 -10.33 -17.29 17.64
C ASN A 336 -9.61 -17.03 16.31
N LEU A 337 -8.65 -16.11 16.28
CA LEU A 337 -7.90 -15.76 15.07
C LEU A 337 -6.72 -16.71 14.85
N THR A 338 -7.02 -18.01 14.68
CA THR A 338 -6.00 -19.08 14.66
C THR A 338 -5.06 -19.03 13.46
N ALA A 339 -5.47 -18.39 12.37
CA ALA A 339 -4.65 -18.16 11.18
C ALA A 339 -3.85 -16.84 11.23
N LEU A 340 -4.01 -16.02 12.28
CA LEU A 340 -3.45 -14.67 12.35
C LEU A 340 -1.93 -14.70 12.35
N GLU A 341 -1.33 -13.95 11.43
CA GLU A 341 0.11 -13.83 11.25
C GLU A 341 0.64 -12.48 11.73
N ARG A 342 -0.15 -11.41 11.52
CA ARG A 342 0.20 -10.03 11.84
C ARG A 342 -0.93 -9.32 12.58
N LEU A 343 -0.59 -8.71 13.71
CA LEU A 343 -1.48 -7.83 14.46
C LEU A 343 -0.79 -6.49 14.74
N ASP A 344 -1.39 -5.40 14.26
CA ASP A 344 -0.93 -4.04 14.53
C ASP A 344 -1.96 -3.29 15.38
N LEU A 345 -1.58 -2.97 16.61
CA LEU A 345 -2.33 -2.20 17.60
C LEU A 345 -1.60 -0.89 17.95
N SER A 346 -0.61 -0.50 17.17
CA SER A 346 0.20 0.69 17.43
C SER A 346 -0.62 1.98 17.34
N ARG A 347 -0.12 3.07 17.93
CA ARG A 347 -0.78 4.39 17.88
C ARG A 347 -2.23 4.35 18.38
N ASN A 348 -2.43 3.72 19.54
CA ASN A 348 -3.71 3.64 20.24
C ASN A 348 -3.58 4.24 21.66
N ASN A 349 -4.63 4.08 22.47
CA ASN A 349 -4.69 4.58 23.84
C ASN A 349 -4.56 3.46 24.91
N ILE A 350 -3.93 2.34 24.57
CA ILE A 350 -3.91 1.13 25.42
C ILE A 350 -3.03 1.40 26.64
N LYS A 351 -3.56 1.13 27.84
CA LYS A 351 -2.84 1.33 29.11
C LYS A 351 -2.35 0.03 29.75
N LYS A 352 -3.08 -1.06 29.50
CA LYS A 352 -2.83 -2.38 30.10
C LYS A 352 -3.03 -3.47 29.06
N LEU A 353 -2.24 -4.53 29.15
CA LEU A 353 -2.45 -5.77 28.41
C LEU A 353 -2.62 -6.92 29.40
N GLY A 354 -3.83 -7.48 29.46
CA GLY A 354 -4.21 -8.55 30.39
C GLY A 354 -3.89 -9.95 29.87
N MET A 355 -3.88 -10.94 30.76
CA MET A 355 -3.56 -12.34 30.40
C MET A 355 -4.55 -12.99 29.43
N GLY A 356 -5.81 -12.54 29.43
CA GLY A 356 -6.87 -13.14 28.64
C GLY A 356 -7.01 -12.61 27.21
N VAL A 357 -6.29 -11.55 26.82
CA VAL A 357 -6.54 -10.85 25.53
C VAL A 357 -6.41 -11.76 24.31
N PHE A 358 -5.44 -12.66 24.33
CA PHE A 358 -5.18 -13.63 23.26
C PHE A 358 -5.79 -15.01 23.55
N GLY A 359 -6.53 -15.14 24.64
CA GLY A 359 -7.10 -16.39 25.13
C GLY A 359 -6.08 -17.46 25.52
N LYS A 360 -6.60 -18.66 25.80
CA LYS A 360 -5.80 -19.81 26.28
C LYS A 360 -5.15 -20.63 25.17
N SER A 361 -5.61 -20.46 23.93
CA SER A 361 -5.15 -21.22 22.77
C SER A 361 -3.86 -20.63 22.20
N ILE A 362 -2.91 -21.47 21.80
CA ILE A 362 -1.68 -21.02 21.15
C ILE A 362 -1.98 -20.49 19.75
N LEU A 363 -1.62 -19.23 19.49
CA LEU A 363 -1.69 -18.60 18.17
C LEU A 363 -0.44 -18.98 17.37
N ARG A 364 -0.46 -20.15 16.74
CA ARG A 364 0.71 -20.76 16.06
C ARG A 364 1.27 -19.92 14.91
N ASN A 365 0.42 -19.14 14.26
CA ASN A 365 0.80 -18.36 13.08
C ASN A 365 1.26 -16.94 13.43
N LEU A 366 0.98 -16.44 14.63
CA LEU A 366 1.23 -15.04 14.96
C LEU A 366 2.73 -14.81 15.11
N THR A 367 3.30 -14.07 14.16
CA THR A 367 4.74 -13.80 14.10
C THR A 367 5.09 -12.33 14.33
N TYR A 368 4.13 -11.43 14.13
CA TYR A 368 4.32 -9.98 14.29
C TYR A 368 3.24 -9.39 15.20
N LEU A 369 3.68 -8.67 16.24
CA LEU A 369 2.83 -7.90 17.14
C LEU A 369 3.41 -6.50 17.35
N ASP A 370 2.66 -5.47 16.95
CA ASP A 370 3.02 -4.08 17.21
C ASP A 370 2.05 -3.44 18.22
N LEU A 371 2.61 -3.01 19.35
CA LEU A 371 1.94 -2.30 20.44
C LEU A 371 2.59 -0.92 20.67
N SER A 372 3.41 -0.43 19.74
CA SER A 372 4.16 0.81 19.88
C SER A 372 3.26 2.03 19.92
N ASN A 373 3.75 3.14 20.48
CA ASN A 373 2.99 4.41 20.56
C ASN A 373 1.64 4.22 21.27
N ASN A 374 1.66 3.60 22.44
CA ASN A 374 0.52 3.45 23.34
C ASN A 374 0.85 4.11 24.70
N PHE A 375 0.01 3.89 25.72
CA PHE A 375 0.25 4.39 27.07
C PHE A 375 0.46 3.25 28.07
N MET A 376 1.03 2.14 27.61
CA MET A 376 1.12 0.92 28.40
C MET A 376 2.11 1.09 29.54
N ALA A 377 1.62 1.00 30.77
CA ALA A 377 2.44 1.00 32.00
C ALA A 377 2.38 -0.35 32.73
N GLU A 378 1.32 -1.11 32.51
CA GLU A 378 1.11 -2.41 33.15
C GLU A 378 0.96 -3.49 32.07
N LEU A 379 1.88 -4.43 32.06
CA LEU A 379 1.87 -5.58 31.17
C LEU A 379 1.82 -6.83 32.03
N HIS A 380 0.71 -7.57 31.97
CA HIS A 380 0.55 -8.74 32.83
C HIS A 380 1.63 -9.78 32.50
N PRO A 381 2.28 -10.43 33.49
CA PRO A 381 3.40 -11.35 33.28
C PRO A 381 3.10 -12.51 32.30
N LEU A 382 1.84 -12.92 32.21
CA LEU A 382 1.37 -14.00 31.34
C LEU A 382 0.64 -13.51 30.07
N ALA A 383 0.66 -12.21 29.78
CA ALA A 383 -0.07 -11.63 28.64
C ALA A 383 0.31 -12.20 27.27
N LEU A 384 1.57 -12.62 27.10
CA LEU A 384 2.09 -13.14 25.84
C LEU A 384 2.29 -14.66 25.85
N SER A 385 1.75 -15.36 26.86
CA SER A 385 1.94 -16.81 27.06
C SER A 385 1.40 -17.66 25.91
N SER A 386 0.40 -17.17 25.17
CA SER A 386 -0.18 -17.84 24.01
C SER A 386 0.55 -17.57 22.69
N LEU A 387 1.65 -16.78 22.71
CA LEU A 387 2.33 -16.27 21.52
C LEU A 387 3.79 -16.78 21.34
N PRO A 388 4.09 -18.07 21.53
CA PRO A 388 5.47 -18.59 21.52
C PRO A 388 6.17 -18.52 20.15
N PHE A 389 5.44 -18.21 19.08
CA PHE A 389 5.96 -18.12 17.70
C PHE A 389 6.22 -16.69 17.22
N ILE A 390 6.00 -15.67 18.07
CA ILE A 390 6.33 -14.29 17.74
C ILE A 390 7.83 -14.17 17.39
N LYS A 391 8.08 -13.54 16.25
CA LYS A 391 9.42 -13.18 15.77
C LYS A 391 9.71 -11.70 15.99
N GLU A 392 8.68 -10.86 15.91
CA GLU A 392 8.81 -9.42 16.06
C GLU A 392 7.78 -8.89 17.05
N LEU A 393 8.30 -8.29 18.13
CA LEU A 393 7.52 -7.64 19.18
C LEU A 393 7.95 -6.18 19.28
N ARG A 394 7.00 -5.27 19.05
CA ARG A 394 7.25 -3.84 19.15
C ARG A 394 6.44 -3.22 20.28
N LEU A 395 7.15 -2.59 21.21
CA LEU A 395 6.65 -1.95 22.44
C LEU A 395 7.20 -0.53 22.59
N ARG A 396 7.84 0.01 21.56
CA ARG A 396 8.45 1.34 21.56
C ARG A 396 7.44 2.44 21.90
N ARG A 397 7.85 3.52 22.56
CA ARG A 397 6.96 4.66 22.91
C ARG A 397 5.76 4.21 23.75
N ASN A 398 6.04 3.66 24.92
CA ASN A 398 5.06 3.30 25.94
C ASN A 398 5.49 3.91 27.29
N LYS A 399 5.00 3.36 28.41
CA LYS A 399 5.29 3.83 29.77
C LYS A 399 5.80 2.69 30.66
N LEU A 400 6.44 1.68 30.07
CA LEU A 400 6.96 0.52 30.81
C LEU A 400 8.11 0.95 31.74
N ILE A 401 8.08 0.50 32.99
CA ILE A 401 9.08 0.84 34.03
C ILE A 401 9.98 -0.36 34.35
N SER A 402 9.43 -1.57 34.25
CA SER A 402 10.15 -2.83 34.41
C SER A 402 9.62 -3.87 33.44
N LEU A 403 10.37 -4.97 33.34
CA LEU A 403 10.03 -6.15 32.55
C LEU A 403 9.85 -7.34 33.51
N ASP A 404 9.01 -8.31 33.15
CA ASP A 404 8.83 -9.54 33.92
C ASP A 404 9.33 -10.74 33.10
N LEU A 405 10.18 -11.57 33.70
CA LEU A 405 10.75 -12.77 33.07
C LEU A 405 9.70 -13.69 32.42
N ARG A 406 8.55 -13.87 33.08
CA ARG A 406 7.49 -14.81 32.63
C ARG A 406 6.84 -14.39 31.32
N MET A 407 6.99 -13.11 30.94
CA MET A 407 6.47 -12.57 29.70
C MET A 407 7.31 -12.97 28.49
N PHE A 408 8.63 -13.01 28.67
CA PHE A 408 9.59 -13.27 27.59
C PHE A 408 9.97 -14.75 27.50
N ALA A 409 9.90 -15.50 28.62
CA ALA A 409 10.20 -16.94 28.66
C ALA A 409 9.45 -17.78 27.59
N PRO A 410 8.19 -17.47 27.20
CA PRO A 410 7.50 -18.17 26.12
C PRO A 410 8.02 -17.82 24.71
N LEU A 411 8.64 -16.65 24.50
CA LEU A 411 8.92 -16.05 23.19
C LEU A 411 10.21 -16.58 22.54
N ARG A 412 10.36 -17.91 22.45
CA ARG A 412 11.58 -18.60 21.98
C ARG A 412 11.93 -18.40 20.50
N LYS A 413 11.09 -17.67 19.76
CA LYS A 413 11.26 -17.35 18.34
C LYS A 413 11.54 -15.87 18.11
N LEU A 414 11.61 -15.06 19.18
CA LEU A 414 11.78 -13.63 19.09
C LEU A 414 13.15 -13.29 18.46
N GLN A 415 13.10 -12.51 17.39
CA GLN A 415 14.25 -12.05 16.62
C GLN A 415 14.40 -10.53 16.66
N TRP A 416 13.29 -9.81 16.79
CA TRP A 416 13.24 -8.36 16.79
C TRP A 416 12.43 -7.87 17.99
N LEU A 417 13.06 -7.11 18.89
CA LEU A 417 12.42 -6.51 20.05
C LEU A 417 12.68 -5.00 20.07
N THR A 418 11.61 -4.20 20.04
CA THR A 418 11.72 -2.75 20.27
C THR A 418 11.04 -2.37 21.58
N ILE A 419 11.82 -1.87 22.54
CA ILE A 419 11.37 -1.39 23.85
C ILE A 419 11.92 0.00 24.15
N GLY A 420 12.46 0.70 23.14
CA GLY A 420 12.93 2.07 23.26
C GLY A 420 11.82 3.08 23.56
N GLU A 421 12.19 4.28 24.02
CA GLU A 421 11.24 5.33 24.42
C GLU A 421 10.21 4.83 25.46
N ASN A 422 10.71 4.14 26.47
CA ASN A 422 9.98 3.74 27.68
C ASN A 422 10.63 4.37 28.92
N ARG A 423 10.43 3.80 30.10
CA ARG A 423 10.97 4.29 31.38
C ARG A 423 11.72 3.18 32.13
N LEU A 424 12.31 2.24 31.40
CA LEU A 424 13.01 1.09 31.98
C LEU A 424 14.27 1.57 32.71
N GLU A 425 14.41 1.19 33.98
CA GLU A 425 15.60 1.49 34.80
C GLU A 425 16.59 0.33 34.85
N GLU A 426 16.10 -0.90 34.71
CA GLU A 426 16.91 -2.11 34.68
C GLU A 426 16.33 -3.16 33.72
N ILE A 427 17.20 -4.05 33.24
CA ILE A 427 16.84 -5.31 32.59
C ILE A 427 17.60 -6.39 33.33
N GLU A 428 16.89 -7.31 33.97
CA GLU A 428 17.51 -8.41 34.74
C GLU A 428 18.24 -9.39 33.82
N THR A 429 19.27 -10.05 34.37
CA THR A 429 20.09 -11.04 33.64
C THR A 429 19.23 -12.16 33.07
N GLU A 430 18.30 -12.65 33.88
CA GLU A 430 17.38 -13.74 33.55
C GLU A 430 16.51 -13.40 32.33
N ILE A 431 16.15 -12.12 32.14
CA ILE A 431 15.37 -11.68 30.97
C ILE A 431 16.24 -11.71 29.71
N LEU A 432 17.46 -11.17 29.78
CA LEU A 432 18.40 -11.23 28.65
C LEU A 432 18.71 -12.66 28.26
N ASP A 433 18.79 -13.55 29.23
CA ASP A 433 19.08 -14.96 28.99
C ASP A 433 17.95 -15.67 28.21
N THR A 434 16.72 -15.13 28.20
CA THR A 434 15.62 -15.68 27.37
C THR A 434 15.77 -15.40 25.87
N PHE A 435 16.65 -14.48 25.47
CA PHE A 435 16.73 -13.94 24.11
C PHE A 435 17.65 -14.71 23.15
N GLU A 436 17.61 -16.04 23.15
CA GLU A 436 18.54 -16.92 22.39
C GLU A 436 18.60 -16.69 20.87
N ARG A 437 17.56 -16.10 20.27
CA ARG A 437 17.43 -15.86 18.81
C ARG A 437 17.39 -14.39 18.42
N LEU A 438 17.62 -13.50 19.38
CA LEU A 438 17.45 -12.08 19.15
C LEU A 438 18.56 -11.54 18.26
N THR A 439 18.17 -10.87 17.19
CA THR A 439 19.06 -10.26 16.20
C THR A 439 19.04 -8.74 16.28
N HIS A 440 17.89 -8.16 16.68
CA HIS A 440 17.67 -6.72 16.74
C HIS A 440 17.05 -6.35 18.08
N LEU A 441 17.73 -5.47 18.83
CA LEU A 441 17.26 -4.97 20.13
C LEU A 441 17.28 -3.44 20.16
N GLU A 442 16.12 -2.80 20.28
CA GLU A 442 16.05 -1.35 20.48
C GLU A 442 15.69 -1.01 21.93
N ILE A 443 16.66 -0.53 22.72
CA ILE A 443 16.49 -0.11 24.13
C ILE A 443 16.77 1.38 24.33
N ASN A 444 16.93 2.14 23.24
CA ASN A 444 17.27 3.56 23.26
C ASN A 444 16.19 4.42 23.94
N ASN A 445 16.58 5.57 24.49
CA ASN A 445 15.69 6.51 25.17
C ASN A 445 14.88 5.84 26.31
N ASN A 446 15.57 5.16 27.23
CA ASN A 446 15.03 4.66 28.48
C ASN A 446 15.78 5.34 29.66
N ARG A 447 15.72 4.75 30.86
CA ARG A 447 16.43 5.20 32.06
C ARG A 447 17.50 4.18 32.50
N LEU A 448 18.00 3.39 31.56
CA LEU A 448 18.99 2.35 31.83
C LEU A 448 20.34 3.00 32.14
N SER A 449 20.90 2.68 33.30
CA SER A 449 22.23 3.18 33.70
C SER A 449 23.34 2.12 33.56
N PHE A 450 22.95 0.86 33.40
CA PHE A 450 23.82 -0.29 33.22
C PHE A 450 23.04 -1.41 32.52
N LEU A 451 23.77 -2.39 31.98
CA LEU A 451 23.23 -3.70 31.61
C LEU A 451 23.85 -4.77 32.52
N PRO A 452 23.22 -5.95 32.65
CA PRO A 452 23.86 -7.14 33.20
C PRO A 452 25.23 -7.41 32.57
N ASP A 453 26.06 -8.20 33.25
CA ASP A 453 27.37 -8.57 32.70
C ASP A 453 27.18 -9.40 31.43
N LEU A 454 27.58 -8.83 30.29
CA LEU A 454 27.47 -9.45 28.99
C LEU A 454 28.58 -10.49 28.74
N LYS A 455 29.65 -10.50 29.54
CA LYS A 455 30.77 -11.44 29.37
C LYS A 455 30.35 -12.89 29.59
N SER A 456 29.41 -13.12 30.50
CA SER A 456 28.88 -14.45 30.83
C SER A 456 27.62 -14.82 30.05
N SER A 457 26.98 -13.88 29.34
CA SER A 457 25.73 -14.15 28.63
C SER A 457 26.00 -14.85 27.30
N GLU A 458 25.59 -16.11 27.18
CA GLU A 458 25.58 -16.83 25.91
C GLU A 458 24.38 -16.47 25.03
N SER A 459 23.38 -15.76 25.57
CA SER A 459 22.06 -15.62 24.95
C SER A 459 21.99 -14.55 23.86
N LEU A 460 22.88 -13.56 23.85
CA LEU A 460 22.90 -12.50 22.82
C LEU A 460 23.86 -12.77 21.66
N ARG A 461 24.30 -14.02 21.46
CA ARG A 461 25.27 -14.40 20.40
C ARG A 461 24.80 -14.11 18.97
N GLN A 462 23.49 -14.05 18.74
CA GLN A 462 22.92 -13.78 17.42
C GLN A 462 22.63 -12.28 17.18
N LEU A 463 22.93 -11.43 18.16
CA LEU A 463 22.63 -10.00 18.09
C LEU A 463 23.46 -9.36 16.98
N GLN A 464 22.79 -8.66 16.07
CA GLN A 464 23.39 -7.95 14.95
C GLN A 464 23.30 -6.44 15.13
N HIS A 465 22.21 -5.98 15.77
CA HIS A 465 21.96 -4.56 15.99
C HIS A 465 21.41 -4.29 17.40
N ILE A 466 21.96 -3.29 18.09
CA ILE A 466 21.44 -2.78 19.36
C ILE A 466 21.40 -1.25 19.40
N SER A 467 20.25 -0.66 19.75
CA SER A 467 20.16 0.80 19.93
C SER A 467 20.27 1.16 21.41
N LEU A 468 21.39 1.79 21.81
CA LEU A 468 21.69 2.13 23.22
C LEU A 468 21.47 3.60 23.59
N GLU A 469 21.45 4.49 22.60
CA GLU A 469 21.47 5.94 22.79
C GLU A 469 20.33 6.49 23.66
N GLY A 470 20.51 7.67 24.25
CA GLY A 470 19.47 8.33 25.04
C GLY A 470 19.17 7.68 26.38
N ASN A 471 20.09 6.87 26.91
CA ASN A 471 20.02 6.28 28.24
C ASN A 471 21.10 6.91 29.13
N PRO A 472 20.86 7.06 30.45
CA PRO A 472 21.80 7.61 31.41
C PRO A 472 22.91 6.61 31.79
N TRP A 473 23.62 6.07 30.80
CA TRP A 473 24.66 5.08 31.03
C TRP A 473 25.75 5.63 31.95
N GLN A 474 26.22 4.85 32.91
CA GLN A 474 27.51 5.13 33.56
C GLN A 474 28.62 4.94 32.52
N CYS A 475 29.55 5.88 32.38
CA CYS A 475 30.58 5.78 31.33
C CYS A 475 31.39 4.47 31.42
N LEU A 476 31.76 4.02 32.63
CA LEU A 476 32.42 2.72 32.84
C LEU A 476 31.57 1.53 32.36
N CYS A 477 30.25 1.56 32.58
CA CYS A 477 29.35 0.53 32.07
C CYS A 477 29.23 0.58 30.55
N LEU A 478 29.17 1.78 29.96
CA LEU A 478 29.12 1.96 28.51
C LEU A 478 30.41 1.45 27.84
N ASP A 479 31.58 1.67 28.44
CA ASP A 479 32.85 1.14 27.95
C ASP A 479 32.86 -0.40 27.95
N GLU A 480 32.36 -1.02 29.03
CA GLU A 480 32.20 -2.48 29.09
C GLU A 480 31.24 -3.01 28.01
N ILE A 481 30.09 -2.35 27.83
CA ILE A 481 29.09 -2.73 26.82
C ILE A 481 29.66 -2.58 25.40
N THR A 482 30.24 -1.42 25.07
CA THR A 482 30.78 -1.14 23.73
C THR A 482 31.98 -2.03 23.39
N SER A 483 32.83 -2.35 24.36
CA SER A 483 33.90 -3.33 24.19
C SER A 483 33.36 -4.70 23.79
N TRP A 484 32.32 -5.19 24.48
CA TRP A 484 31.66 -6.45 24.13
C TRP A 484 31.04 -6.40 22.73
N LEU A 485 30.33 -5.31 22.39
CA LEU A 485 29.69 -5.13 21.08
C LEU A 485 30.70 -5.12 19.93
N ASN A 486 31.84 -4.46 20.11
CA ASN A 486 32.92 -4.42 19.12
C ASN A 486 33.55 -5.80 18.89
N VAL A 487 33.79 -6.57 19.96
CA VAL A 487 34.31 -7.94 19.86
C VAL A 487 33.36 -8.84 19.07
N HIS A 488 32.05 -8.66 19.26
CA HIS A 488 31.01 -9.47 18.62
C HIS A 488 30.48 -8.86 17.30
N GLN A 489 31.07 -7.76 16.82
CA GLN A 489 30.68 -7.08 15.58
C GLN A 489 29.20 -6.67 15.52
N VAL A 490 28.63 -6.28 16.67
CA VAL A 490 27.24 -5.83 16.78
C VAL A 490 27.16 -4.34 16.46
N ALA A 491 26.30 -3.96 15.52
CA ALA A 491 26.07 -2.55 15.19
C ALA A 491 25.30 -1.86 16.32
N TYR A 492 25.82 -0.72 16.81
CA TYR A 492 25.15 0.04 17.89
C TYR A 492 25.13 1.55 17.72
N ALA A 493 25.99 2.08 16.85
CA ALA A 493 26.06 3.50 16.58
C ALA A 493 25.13 3.88 15.43
N ARG A 494 24.39 4.98 15.61
CA ARG A 494 23.69 5.68 14.52
C ARG A 494 24.41 7.01 14.29
N PRO A 495 25.31 7.12 13.30
CA PRO A 495 26.15 8.31 13.12
C PRO A 495 25.36 9.63 12.95
N SER A 496 24.16 9.54 12.40
CA SER A 496 23.24 10.68 12.25
C SER A 496 22.59 11.14 13.55
N SER A 497 22.73 10.39 14.65
CA SER A 497 22.16 10.71 15.95
C SER A 497 22.89 11.86 16.63
N ALA A 498 22.14 12.70 17.37
CA ALA A 498 22.70 13.75 18.21
C ALA A 498 23.68 13.21 19.26
N TYR A 499 23.50 11.96 19.71
CA TYR A 499 24.36 11.34 20.72
C TYR A 499 25.73 10.97 20.12
N PHE A 500 25.73 10.24 19.00
CA PHE A 500 26.98 9.79 18.35
C PHE A 500 27.69 10.90 17.56
N SER A 501 27.00 11.98 17.22
CA SER A 501 27.63 13.20 16.66
C SER A 501 28.22 14.13 17.73
N GLY A 502 28.11 13.80 19.02
CA GLY A 502 28.65 14.59 20.12
C GLY A 502 27.80 15.80 20.53
N LYS A 503 26.61 15.98 19.94
CA LYS A 503 25.66 17.05 20.33
C LYS A 503 24.96 16.76 21.66
N LYS A 504 24.93 15.50 22.10
CA LYS A 504 24.37 15.06 23.39
C LYS A 504 25.31 14.04 24.05
N PRO A 505 25.41 14.01 25.39
CA PRO A 505 26.23 13.03 26.08
C PRO A 505 25.67 11.61 25.89
N LEU A 506 26.56 10.64 25.69
CA LEU A 506 26.20 9.21 25.65
C LEU A 506 26.19 8.56 27.05
N CYS A 507 26.87 9.16 28.02
CA CYS A 507 27.02 8.62 29.37
C CYS A 507 27.22 9.73 30.40
N VAL A 508 27.08 9.35 31.68
CA VAL A 508 27.36 10.18 32.86
C VAL A 508 28.63 9.65 33.52
N VAL A 509 29.58 10.54 33.80
CA VAL A 509 30.79 10.21 34.57
C VAL A 509 30.40 10.07 36.03
N THR A 510 30.71 8.92 36.63
CA THR A 510 30.43 8.62 38.04
C THR A 510 31.72 8.55 38.85
N PRO A 511 31.68 8.79 40.18
CA PRO A 511 32.85 8.71 41.06
C PRO A 511 33.25 7.26 41.41
N MET A 512 32.60 6.25 40.82
CA MET A 512 32.87 4.83 41.10
C MET A 512 34.12 4.37 40.35
N ASP A 513 34.89 3.45 40.94
CA ASP A 513 36.04 2.82 40.28
C ASP A 513 35.65 1.70 39.31
N LYS A 514 34.39 1.25 39.35
CA LYS A 514 33.84 0.18 38.49
C LYS A 514 32.37 0.43 38.16
N CYS A 515 31.88 -0.21 37.10
CA CYS A 515 30.46 -0.22 36.76
C CYS A 515 29.62 -0.81 37.92
N SER A 516 28.78 0.00 38.57
CA SER A 516 27.81 -0.50 39.56
C SER A 516 26.57 -1.02 38.86
N ARG A 517 26.19 -2.27 39.18
CA ARG A 517 25.02 -2.96 38.64
C ARG A 517 23.92 -3.16 39.68
N VAL A 518 24.00 -2.41 40.79
CA VAL A 518 23.02 -2.45 41.87
C VAL A 518 22.11 -1.24 41.72
N LEU A 519 20.85 -1.45 41.33
CA LEU A 519 19.93 -0.35 41.04
C LEU A 519 19.78 0.63 42.21
N GLN A 520 19.78 0.14 43.46
CA GLN A 520 19.70 0.99 44.64
C GLN A 520 20.91 1.92 44.80
N GLU A 521 22.12 1.45 44.51
CA GLU A 521 23.33 2.27 44.53
C GLU A 521 23.30 3.33 43.43
N VAL A 522 22.89 2.94 42.22
CA VAL A 522 22.75 3.83 41.07
C VAL A 522 21.73 4.93 41.33
N ARG A 523 20.57 4.58 41.93
CA ARG A 523 19.55 5.55 42.36
C ARG A 523 20.08 6.52 43.41
N ALA A 524 20.84 6.02 44.41
CA ALA A 524 21.41 6.86 45.45
C ALA A 524 22.40 7.91 44.90
N GLN A 525 22.99 7.66 43.73
CA GLN A 525 23.91 8.60 43.07
C GLN A 525 23.21 9.67 42.22
N GLY A 526 21.90 9.58 42.00
CA GLY A 526 21.15 10.56 41.22
C GLY A 526 21.59 10.63 39.74
N ILE A 527 22.06 9.51 39.17
CA ILE A 527 22.59 9.44 37.80
C ILE A 527 21.51 9.80 36.77
N VAL A 528 20.31 9.24 36.95
CA VAL A 528 19.17 9.46 36.04
C VAL A 528 18.74 10.93 36.10
N GLU A 529 18.60 11.49 37.29
CA GLU A 529 18.21 12.90 37.50
C GLU A 529 19.26 13.87 36.98
N SER A 530 20.54 13.49 37.05
CA SER A 530 21.64 14.30 36.50
C SER A 530 21.61 14.28 34.97
N TYR A 531 21.38 13.11 34.36
CA TYR A 531 21.27 12.97 32.91
C TYR A 531 20.05 13.67 32.34
N GLU A 532 18.89 13.59 32.99
CA GLU A 532 17.66 14.27 32.55
C GLU A 532 17.75 15.82 32.60
N LYS A 533 18.76 16.37 33.30
CA LYS A 533 19.03 17.82 33.34
C LYS A 533 19.95 18.33 32.21
N ILE A 534 20.65 17.42 31.53
CA ILE A 534 21.60 17.72 30.44
C ILE A 534 20.88 17.57 29.10
#